data_AF-A0A8X8Z8Y7-F1
#
_entry.id   AF-A0A8X8Z8Y7-F1
#
_cell.length_a   1.000
_cell.length_b   1.000
_cell.length_c   1.000
_cell.angle_alpha   90.00
_cell.angle_beta   90.00
_cell.angle_gamma   90.00
#
_symmetry.space_group_name_H-M   'P 1'
#
loop_
_entity.id
_entity.type
_entity.pdbx_description
1 polymer ?
#
loop_
_entity_poly.entity_id
_entity_poly.type
_entity_poly.pdbx_seq_one_letter_code
_entity_poly.pdbx_strand_id
1 'polypeptide(L)'
;MGEEIRNKQVILSNYVETSVKESDMSLRTSKIQLKIPSGCDGAVLVKNLYLSIDPYILGRMKKRVLYMSSYTLDSVSMPGMTAYVGFFEFCSPKKGETVYVSAASGSVGQLVGQFAKTVGCYVVGSTRSKEKSDVALMKVDPLKKKMGFDEAFNYKEEQDYNATLKRYFPDGIDIYFENVGGKMFEAVLNNMRLHGRVALCGMMVVPLIKEEKITYVEDIAEGIESTPGALVGLYSGRSVGKQVVVVTRE
;
A
#
# COMPACT_ATOMS: atom_id res chain seq x y z
N MET A 1 23.19 2.93 -28.24
CA MET A 1 23.47 3.78 -27.04
C MET A 1 22.12 4.30 -26.57
N GLY A 2 21.80 4.19 -25.27
CA GLY A 2 20.53 4.70 -24.74
C GLY A 2 20.48 6.22 -24.79
N GLU A 3 19.30 6.79 -24.97
CA GLU A 3 19.09 8.24 -24.96
C GLU A 3 19.48 8.82 -23.59
N GLU A 4 20.34 9.85 -23.58
CA GLU A 4 20.73 10.57 -22.37
C GLU A 4 19.85 11.81 -22.22
N ILE A 5 19.09 11.88 -21.13
CA ILE A 5 18.15 12.98 -20.87
C ILE A 5 18.49 13.72 -19.57
N ARG A 6 17.95 14.92 -19.42
CA ARG A 6 18.03 15.68 -18.17
C ARG A 6 17.14 15.05 -17.10
N ASN A 7 17.63 14.96 -15.88
CA ASN A 7 16.92 14.43 -14.71
C ASN A 7 17.01 15.45 -13.57
N LYS A 8 15.90 16.15 -13.31
CA LYS A 8 15.79 17.08 -12.16
C LYS A 8 15.52 16.28 -10.89
N GLN A 9 16.12 16.72 -9.79
CA GLN A 9 16.08 16.06 -8.49
C GLN A 9 15.94 17.11 -7.39
N VAL A 10 15.17 16.78 -6.36
CA VAL A 10 15.14 17.51 -5.10
C VAL A 10 15.98 16.71 -4.11
N ILE A 11 17.09 17.28 -3.65
CA ILE A 11 18.06 16.62 -2.79
C ILE A 11 17.94 17.18 -1.38
N LEU A 12 17.87 16.32 -0.37
CA LEU A 12 18.02 16.73 1.02
C LEU A 12 19.46 17.21 1.24
N SER A 13 19.64 18.49 1.50
CA SER A 13 20.94 19.13 1.71
C SER A 13 21.40 19.03 3.16
N ASN A 14 20.46 19.10 4.11
CA ASN A 14 20.73 19.07 5.54
C ASN A 14 19.72 18.19 6.27
N TYR A 15 20.14 17.56 7.38
CA TYR A 15 19.19 16.90 8.27
C TYR A 15 18.33 17.95 8.99
N VAL A 16 17.03 17.70 9.07
CA VAL A 16 16.05 18.56 9.74
C VAL A 16 16.05 18.25 11.23
N GLU A 17 16.23 19.27 12.08
CA GLU A 17 16.21 19.12 13.53
C GLU A 17 14.83 19.42 14.13
N THR A 18 14.30 20.61 13.80
CA THR A 18 13.07 21.15 14.38
C THR A 18 11.94 21.18 13.35
N SER A 19 11.95 22.18 12.47
CA SER A 19 10.99 22.38 11.38
C SER A 19 11.68 22.29 10.02
N VAL A 20 10.97 21.77 9.04
CA VAL A 20 11.45 21.74 7.66
C VAL A 20 11.45 23.14 7.07
N LYS A 21 12.54 23.47 6.38
CA LYS A 21 12.71 24.70 5.61
C LYS A 21 13.01 24.34 4.16
N GLU A 22 12.67 25.23 3.24
CA GLU A 22 13.00 25.02 1.83
C GLU A 22 14.52 24.89 1.63
N SER A 23 15.32 25.62 2.42
CA SER A 23 16.79 25.55 2.42
C SER A 23 17.38 24.20 2.87
N ASP A 24 16.57 23.31 3.45
CA ASP A 24 17.00 21.95 3.78
C ASP A 24 17.04 21.07 2.52
N MET A 25 16.52 21.56 1.39
CA MET A 25 16.50 20.89 0.11
C MET A 25 17.12 21.76 -0.98
N SER A 26 17.76 21.11 -1.96
CA SER A 26 18.33 21.78 -3.13
C SER A 26 17.88 21.12 -4.42
N LEU A 27 17.64 21.92 -5.44
CA LEU A 27 17.37 21.43 -6.79
C LEU A 27 18.70 21.10 -7.48
N ARG A 28 18.77 19.89 -8.03
CA ARG A 28 19.90 19.41 -8.83
C ARG A 28 19.39 18.93 -10.17
N THR A 29 20.11 19.26 -11.24
CA THR A 29 19.89 18.64 -12.55
C THR A 29 21.08 17.72 -12.85
N SER A 30 20.81 16.43 -12.97
CA SER A 30 21.77 15.45 -13.48
C SER A 30 21.36 15.02 -14.89
N LYS A 31 22.15 14.11 -15.47
CA LYS A 31 21.76 13.37 -16.66
C LYS A 31 21.51 11.91 -16.30
N ILE A 32 20.63 11.24 -17.05
CA ILE A 32 20.34 9.82 -16.91
C ILE A 32 20.23 9.19 -18.30
N GLN A 33 20.75 7.98 -18.45
CA GLN A 33 20.52 7.17 -19.63
C GLN A 33 19.20 6.41 -19.47
N LEU A 34 18.35 6.41 -20.49
CA LEU A 34 17.09 5.68 -20.51
C LEU A 34 17.30 4.17 -20.74
N LYS A 35 18.14 3.57 -19.90
CA LYS A 35 18.49 2.15 -19.93
C LYS A 35 18.80 1.66 -18.52
N ILE A 36 18.27 0.49 -18.19
CA ILE A 36 18.62 -0.20 -16.94
C ILE A 36 20.10 -0.62 -17.00
N PRO A 37 20.91 -0.31 -15.97
CA PRO A 37 22.30 -0.73 -15.90
C PRO A 37 22.47 -2.26 -15.95
N SER A 38 23.58 -2.73 -16.53
CA SER A 38 23.90 -4.16 -16.56
C SER A 38 24.10 -4.72 -15.15
N GLY A 39 23.52 -5.88 -14.86
CA GLY A 39 23.57 -6.52 -13.53
C GLY A 39 22.44 -6.10 -12.58
N CYS A 40 21.46 -5.31 -13.05
CA CYS A 40 20.26 -4.95 -12.29
C CYS A 40 19.04 -5.78 -12.72
N ASP A 41 19.11 -7.11 -12.54
CA ASP A 41 18.00 -8.01 -12.90
C ASP A 41 16.74 -7.69 -12.09
N GLY A 42 15.60 -7.56 -12.78
CA GLY A 42 14.31 -7.21 -12.18
C GLY A 42 14.11 -5.71 -11.85
N ALA A 43 15.10 -4.85 -12.15
CA ALA A 43 14.92 -3.41 -11.99
C ALA A 43 13.95 -2.83 -13.03
N VAL A 44 13.30 -1.72 -12.66
CA VAL A 44 12.41 -0.97 -13.56
C VAL A 44 12.88 0.48 -13.58
N LEU A 45 13.08 1.02 -14.78
CA LEU A 45 13.27 2.45 -14.96
C LEU A 45 11.89 3.10 -15.10
N VAL A 46 11.62 4.11 -14.26
CA VAL A 46 10.31 4.79 -14.22
C VAL A 46 10.45 6.26 -14.54
N LYS A 47 9.43 6.78 -15.23
CA LYS A 47 9.17 8.22 -15.36
C LYS A 47 8.17 8.61 -14.27
N ASN A 48 8.61 9.35 -13.27
CA ASN A 48 7.74 9.77 -12.17
C ASN A 48 6.79 10.87 -12.65
N LEU A 49 5.48 10.65 -12.49
CA LEU A 49 4.44 11.60 -12.91
C LEU A 49 3.99 12.49 -11.75
N TYR A 50 3.74 11.88 -10.59
CA TYR A 50 3.23 12.55 -9.39
C TYR A 50 4.03 12.13 -8.16
N LEU A 51 4.19 13.06 -7.22
CA LEU A 51 4.75 12.79 -5.90
C LEU A 51 3.70 13.13 -4.82
N SER A 52 3.53 12.21 -3.89
CA SER A 52 2.72 12.43 -2.70
C SER A 52 3.56 13.13 -1.63
N ILE A 53 3.03 14.21 -1.06
CA ILE A 53 3.66 14.90 0.09
C ILE A 53 2.89 14.48 1.34
N ASP A 54 3.54 13.69 2.20
CA ASP A 54 2.93 13.08 3.38
C ASP A 54 3.60 13.53 4.69
N PRO A 55 2.85 13.63 5.81
CA PRO A 55 3.40 14.05 7.11
C PRO A 55 4.50 13.14 7.68
N TYR A 56 4.59 11.89 7.23
CA TYR A 56 5.62 10.97 7.71
C TYR A 56 7.02 11.29 7.14
N ILE A 57 7.11 12.06 6.05
CA ILE A 57 8.38 12.37 5.37
C ILE A 57 9.34 13.10 6.31
N LEU A 58 8.85 13.97 7.20
CA LEU A 58 9.67 14.70 8.18
C LEU A 58 10.49 13.76 9.06
N GLY A 59 9.93 12.61 9.45
CA GLY A 59 10.65 11.61 10.24
C GLY A 59 11.87 11.02 9.51
N ARG A 60 11.87 11.03 8.18
CA ARG A 60 12.98 10.56 7.33
C ARG A 60 14.04 11.63 7.07
N MET A 61 13.71 12.91 7.31
CA MET A 61 14.64 14.02 7.12
C MET A 61 15.51 14.28 8.36
N LYS A 62 15.24 13.63 9.50
CA LYS A 62 16.03 13.78 10.73
C LYS A 62 17.26 12.86 10.74
N LYS A 63 18.36 13.32 11.34
CA LYS A 63 19.56 12.49 11.55
C LYS A 63 19.24 11.41 12.58
N ARG A 64 19.16 10.14 12.14
CA ARG A 64 19.04 8.99 13.04
C ARG A 64 20.40 8.36 13.27
N VAL A 65 20.78 8.17 14.54
CA VAL A 65 21.79 7.16 14.91
C VAL A 65 21.08 5.81 14.71
N LEU A 66 21.51 5.02 13.73
CA LEU A 66 20.92 3.71 13.45
C LEU A 66 21.18 2.76 14.63
N TYR A 67 20.23 2.67 15.55
CA TYR A 67 19.99 1.49 16.37
C TYR A 67 18.64 0.85 16.01
N MET A 68 18.26 0.90 14.74
CA MET A 68 17.07 0.23 14.24
C MET A 68 17.46 -0.56 13.00
N SER A 69 17.57 -1.87 13.20
CA SER A 69 17.83 -2.87 12.16
C SER A 69 16.94 -2.66 10.96
N SER A 70 17.48 -2.92 9.77
CA SER A 70 16.96 -2.77 8.40
C SER A 70 15.59 -3.40 8.09
N TYR A 71 14.85 -3.88 9.08
CA TYR A 71 13.50 -4.38 8.93
C TYR A 71 12.52 -3.21 9.07
N THR A 72 11.51 -3.18 8.20
CA THR A 72 10.25 -2.45 8.36
C THR A 72 10.14 -1.01 7.84
N LEU A 73 10.38 -0.81 6.53
CA LEU A 73 9.90 0.43 5.87
C LEU A 73 8.39 0.38 5.57
N ASP A 74 7.80 -0.83 5.43
CA ASP A 74 6.38 -1.01 5.06
C ASP A 74 5.45 -1.33 6.24
N SER A 75 5.93 -2.04 7.28
CA SER A 75 5.06 -2.39 8.42
C SER A 75 4.92 -1.30 9.49
N VAL A 76 5.76 -0.25 9.46
CA VAL A 76 5.64 0.95 10.33
C VAL A 76 5.24 2.20 9.52
N SER A 77 4.99 2.08 8.21
CA SER A 77 4.50 3.17 7.36
C SER A 77 2.99 3.08 7.14
N MET A 78 2.43 3.99 6.32
CA MET A 78 0.99 4.13 6.11
C MET A 78 0.29 2.79 5.78
N PRO A 79 0.80 1.91 4.90
CA PRO A 79 0.18 0.60 4.65
C PRO A 79 0.13 -0.31 5.88
N GLY A 80 1.18 -0.31 6.71
CA GLY A 80 1.23 -1.06 7.96
C GLY A 80 0.23 -0.55 8.99
N MET A 81 0.12 0.77 9.16
CA MET A 81 -0.89 1.37 10.03
C MET A 81 -2.32 1.11 9.53
N THR A 82 -2.54 1.19 8.23
CA THR A 82 -3.83 0.85 7.60
C THR A 82 -4.20 -0.62 7.82
N ALA A 83 -3.23 -1.54 7.66
CA ALA A 83 -3.44 -2.96 7.96
C ALA A 83 -3.77 -3.18 9.45
N TYR A 84 -3.04 -2.51 10.34
CA TYR A 84 -3.23 -2.65 11.79
C TYR A 84 -4.59 -2.15 12.25
N VAL A 85 -4.92 -0.89 11.96
CA VAL A 85 -6.20 -0.28 12.36
C VAL A 85 -7.37 -0.98 11.67
N GLY A 86 -7.22 -1.24 10.36
CA GLY A 86 -8.23 -1.94 9.57
C GLY A 86 -8.58 -3.31 10.16
N PHE A 87 -7.56 -4.08 10.55
CA PHE A 87 -7.78 -5.43 11.03
C PHE A 87 -8.13 -5.45 12.52
N PHE A 88 -7.33 -4.85 13.41
CA PHE A 88 -7.56 -4.98 14.86
C PHE A 88 -8.73 -4.14 15.36
N GLU A 89 -8.86 -2.89 14.91
CA GLU A 89 -9.91 -1.99 15.41
C GLU A 89 -11.24 -2.25 14.69
N PHE A 90 -11.26 -2.24 13.36
CA PHE A 90 -12.52 -2.37 12.61
C PHE A 90 -13.01 -3.81 12.49
N CYS A 91 -12.14 -4.81 12.32
CA CYS A 91 -12.57 -6.22 12.26
C CYS A 91 -12.67 -6.88 13.64
N SER A 92 -12.03 -6.36 14.68
CA SER A 92 -12.07 -6.92 16.05
C SER A 92 -11.92 -8.45 16.05
N PRO A 93 -10.80 -9.00 15.53
CA PRO A 93 -10.68 -10.39 15.14
C PRO A 93 -10.58 -11.31 16.35
N LYS A 94 -11.12 -12.52 16.21
CA LYS A 94 -11.07 -13.57 17.23
C LYS A 94 -10.40 -14.83 16.68
N LYS A 95 -9.73 -15.55 17.58
CA LYS A 95 -9.13 -16.84 17.27
C LYS A 95 -10.19 -17.80 16.73
N GLY A 96 -9.86 -18.51 15.65
CA GLY A 96 -10.74 -19.48 15.00
C GLY A 96 -11.68 -18.89 13.95
N GLU A 97 -11.74 -17.56 13.79
CA GLU A 97 -12.53 -16.92 12.72
C GLU A 97 -11.92 -17.14 11.34
N THR A 98 -12.77 -17.12 10.31
CA THR A 98 -12.37 -17.18 8.90
C THR A 98 -12.20 -15.79 8.30
N VAL A 99 -11.05 -15.55 7.67
CA VAL A 99 -10.65 -14.25 7.15
C VAL A 99 -10.38 -14.36 5.65
N TYR A 100 -11.04 -13.51 4.87
CA TYR A 100 -10.73 -13.32 3.46
C TYR A 100 -10.04 -11.96 3.24
N VAL A 101 -8.99 -11.95 2.43
CA VAL A 101 -8.25 -10.73 2.07
C VAL A 101 -8.18 -10.61 0.55
N SER A 102 -8.79 -9.57 -0.03
CA SER A 102 -8.61 -9.27 -1.45
C SER A 102 -7.30 -8.51 -1.67
N ALA A 103 -6.69 -8.67 -2.86
CA ALA A 103 -5.33 -8.17 -3.14
C ALA A 103 -4.28 -8.60 -2.09
N ALA A 104 -4.32 -9.87 -1.69
CA ALA A 104 -3.58 -10.42 -0.55
C ALA A 104 -2.07 -10.28 -0.65
N SER A 105 -1.49 -10.24 -1.86
CA SER A 105 -0.05 -10.03 -2.06
C SER A 105 0.36 -8.54 -2.06
N GLY A 106 -0.55 -7.63 -1.74
CA GLY A 106 -0.32 -6.17 -1.71
C GLY A 106 0.37 -5.71 -0.43
N SER A 107 0.76 -4.44 -0.35
CA SER A 107 1.43 -3.85 0.82
C SER A 107 0.60 -3.95 2.11
N VAL A 108 -0.70 -3.66 2.03
CA VAL A 108 -1.65 -3.83 3.15
C VAL A 108 -2.03 -5.30 3.34
N GLY A 109 -2.48 -5.96 2.26
CA GLY A 109 -3.04 -7.31 2.32
C GLY A 109 -2.08 -8.37 2.91
N GLN A 110 -0.78 -8.28 2.61
CA GLN A 110 0.19 -9.24 3.11
C GLN A 110 0.39 -9.13 4.64
N LEU A 111 0.23 -7.92 5.20
CA LEU A 111 0.35 -7.66 6.63
C LEU A 111 -0.92 -8.09 7.35
N VAL A 112 -2.09 -7.80 6.79
CA VAL A 112 -3.38 -8.26 7.32
C VAL A 112 -3.41 -9.77 7.47
N GLY A 113 -2.98 -10.50 6.43
CA GLY A 113 -2.94 -11.96 6.50
C GLY A 113 -2.04 -12.48 7.63
N GLN A 114 -0.85 -11.90 7.78
CA GLN A 114 0.07 -12.24 8.87
C GLN A 114 -0.50 -11.91 10.25
N PHE A 115 -1.17 -10.76 10.41
CA PHE A 115 -1.86 -10.42 11.66
C PHE A 115 -2.96 -11.42 11.98
N ALA A 116 -3.78 -11.78 11.00
CA ALA A 116 -4.83 -12.79 11.14
C ALA A 116 -4.26 -14.17 11.54
N LYS A 117 -3.15 -14.60 10.93
CA LYS A 117 -2.46 -15.84 11.34
C LYS A 117 -1.94 -15.77 12.77
N THR A 118 -1.45 -14.61 13.20
CA THR A 118 -0.95 -14.39 14.57
C THR A 118 -2.08 -14.47 15.61
N VAL A 119 -3.29 -14.00 15.27
CA VAL A 119 -4.51 -14.15 16.09
C VAL A 119 -5.00 -15.61 16.14
N GLY A 120 -4.60 -16.43 15.17
CA GLY A 120 -5.03 -17.83 15.04
C GLY A 120 -6.30 -17.98 14.21
N CYS A 121 -6.49 -17.12 13.21
CA CYS A 121 -7.54 -17.24 12.21
C CYS A 121 -7.15 -18.22 11.09
N TYR A 122 -8.17 -18.69 10.37
CA TYR A 122 -8.02 -19.31 9.05
C TYR A 122 -8.11 -18.21 7.97
N VAL A 123 -7.13 -18.13 7.08
CA VAL A 123 -6.90 -16.96 6.22
C VAL A 123 -6.75 -17.39 4.76
N VAL A 124 -7.60 -16.85 3.89
CA VAL A 124 -7.56 -17.07 2.45
C VAL A 124 -7.37 -15.74 1.71
N GLY A 125 -6.53 -15.74 0.69
CA GLY A 125 -6.21 -14.54 -0.08
C GLY A 125 -6.50 -14.68 -1.57
N SER A 126 -6.95 -13.61 -2.23
CA SER A 126 -6.97 -13.56 -3.70
C SER A 126 -5.89 -12.65 -4.26
N THR A 127 -5.28 -13.08 -5.35
CA THR A 127 -4.22 -12.34 -6.04
C THR A 127 -4.41 -12.35 -7.56
N ARG A 128 -3.62 -11.55 -8.29
CA ARG A 128 -3.77 -11.35 -9.74
C ARG A 128 -3.01 -12.35 -10.62
N SER A 129 -2.15 -13.19 -10.05
CA SER A 129 -1.33 -14.17 -10.78
C SER A 129 -0.89 -15.31 -9.87
N LYS A 130 -0.54 -16.45 -10.47
CA LYS A 130 -0.08 -17.62 -9.72
C LYS A 130 1.14 -17.33 -8.86
N GLU A 131 2.13 -16.60 -9.38
CA GLU A 131 3.35 -16.24 -8.64
C GLU A 131 3.03 -15.42 -7.39
N LYS A 132 2.01 -14.56 -7.45
CA LYS A 132 1.59 -13.75 -6.31
C LYS A 132 0.81 -14.55 -5.28
N SER A 133 0.04 -15.55 -5.71
CA SER A 133 -0.58 -16.52 -4.80
C SER A 133 0.49 -17.33 -4.07
N ASP A 134 1.54 -17.77 -4.78
CA ASP A 134 2.67 -18.47 -4.17
C ASP A 134 3.36 -17.61 -3.10
N VAL A 135 3.57 -16.30 -3.38
CA VAL A 135 4.10 -15.35 -2.40
C VAL A 135 3.20 -15.21 -1.17
N ALA A 136 1.87 -15.15 -1.33
CA ALA A 136 0.94 -15.08 -0.19
C ALA A 136 0.97 -16.35 0.68
N LEU A 137 1.23 -17.51 0.07
CA LEU A 137 1.37 -18.80 0.76
C LEU A 137 2.75 -18.99 1.42
N MET A 138 3.77 -18.20 1.06
CA MET A 138 5.11 -18.33 1.61
C MET A 138 5.10 -18.17 3.14
N LYS A 139 5.71 -19.14 3.81
CA LYS A 139 5.86 -19.13 5.27
C LYS A 139 7.14 -18.41 5.63
N VAL A 140 7.03 -17.42 6.50
CA VAL A 140 8.18 -16.72 7.07
C VAL A 140 8.65 -17.50 8.31
N ASP A 141 9.88 -18.02 8.27
CA ASP A 141 10.64 -18.72 9.33
C ASP A 141 10.11 -20.12 9.80
N PRO A 142 10.84 -21.21 9.51
CA PRO A 142 10.50 -22.57 9.98
C PRO A 142 10.60 -22.78 11.51
N LEU A 143 11.20 -21.87 12.28
CA LEU A 143 11.35 -22.00 13.74
C LEU A 143 10.23 -21.33 14.56
N LYS A 144 9.34 -20.52 13.96
CA LYS A 144 8.38 -19.65 14.71
C LYS A 144 6.89 -19.80 14.37
N LYS A 145 6.48 -20.90 13.72
CA LYS A 145 5.12 -21.23 13.22
C LYS A 145 4.76 -20.54 11.89
N LYS A 146 3.96 -21.24 11.08
CA LYS A 146 3.51 -20.86 9.74
C LYS A 146 2.80 -19.48 9.75
N MET A 147 3.44 -18.42 9.28
CA MET A 147 2.84 -17.07 9.15
C MET A 147 2.28 -16.75 7.75
N GLY A 148 2.36 -17.68 6.80
CA GLY A 148 1.73 -17.56 5.48
C GLY A 148 0.22 -17.82 5.53
N PHE A 149 -0.49 -17.39 4.49
CA PHE A 149 -1.92 -17.70 4.31
C PHE A 149 -2.15 -19.22 4.33
N ASP A 150 -3.36 -19.64 4.71
CA ASP A 150 -3.72 -21.05 4.63
C ASP A 150 -3.96 -21.44 3.17
N GLU A 151 -4.68 -20.60 2.42
CA GLU A 151 -4.97 -20.79 1.01
C GLU A 151 -4.86 -19.47 0.23
N ALA A 152 -4.54 -19.54 -1.06
CA ALA A 152 -4.58 -18.37 -1.94
C ALA A 152 -4.92 -18.76 -3.38
N PHE A 153 -5.67 -17.92 -4.09
CA PHE A 153 -6.09 -18.20 -5.46
C PHE A 153 -5.91 -17.00 -6.41
N ASN A 154 -5.70 -17.31 -7.69
CA ASN A 154 -5.67 -16.31 -8.76
C ASN A 154 -7.09 -15.99 -9.22
N TYR A 155 -7.63 -14.82 -8.87
CA TYR A 155 -9.02 -14.48 -9.20
C TYR A 155 -9.30 -14.37 -10.71
N LYS A 156 -8.27 -14.30 -11.57
CA LYS A 156 -8.44 -14.25 -13.03
C LYS A 156 -8.73 -15.61 -13.65
N GLU A 157 -8.40 -16.69 -12.96
CA GLU A 157 -8.63 -18.07 -13.43
C GLU A 157 -10.00 -18.60 -12.97
N GLU A 158 -10.69 -17.84 -12.11
CA GLU A 158 -11.96 -18.23 -11.52
C GLU A 158 -13.12 -17.60 -12.30
N GLN A 159 -14.08 -18.44 -12.73
CA GLN A 159 -15.25 -17.99 -13.49
C GLN A 159 -16.45 -17.62 -12.61
N ASP A 160 -16.60 -18.27 -11.45
CA ASP A 160 -17.68 -18.02 -10.50
C ASP A 160 -17.12 -17.81 -9.09
N TYR A 161 -17.07 -16.55 -8.65
CA TYR A 161 -16.53 -16.19 -7.36
C TYR A 161 -17.33 -16.74 -6.17
N ASN A 162 -18.64 -16.97 -6.30
CA ASN A 162 -19.41 -17.56 -5.20
C ASN A 162 -19.00 -19.02 -5.00
N ALA A 163 -18.93 -19.78 -6.09
CA ALA A 163 -18.47 -21.17 -6.04
C ALA A 163 -17.02 -21.25 -5.52
N THR A 164 -16.13 -20.39 -6.03
CA THR A 164 -14.74 -20.31 -5.58
C THR A 164 -14.64 -20.06 -4.08
N LEU A 165 -15.30 -19.02 -3.56
CA LEU A 165 -15.25 -18.69 -2.14
C LEU A 165 -15.81 -19.83 -1.29
N LYS A 166 -16.89 -20.49 -1.71
CA LYS A 166 -17.48 -21.61 -0.99
C LYS A 166 -16.56 -22.84 -0.93
N ARG A 167 -15.68 -23.05 -1.91
CA ARG A 167 -14.64 -24.11 -1.83
C ARG A 167 -13.65 -23.85 -0.70
N TYR A 168 -13.26 -22.59 -0.50
CA TYR A 168 -12.29 -22.22 0.53
C TYR A 168 -12.93 -21.94 1.90
N PHE A 169 -14.20 -21.55 1.91
CA PHE A 169 -14.99 -21.17 3.08
C PHE A 169 -16.32 -21.93 3.07
N PRO A 170 -16.32 -23.25 3.30
CA PRO A 170 -17.56 -24.05 3.27
C PRO A 170 -18.59 -23.57 4.30
N ASP A 171 -18.12 -23.05 5.44
CA ASP A 171 -18.94 -22.51 6.53
C ASP A 171 -19.07 -20.98 6.49
N GLY A 172 -18.55 -20.32 5.45
CA GLY A 172 -18.61 -18.88 5.24
C GLY A 172 -17.46 -18.06 5.85
N ILE A 173 -17.55 -16.74 5.67
CA ILE A 173 -16.51 -15.76 5.97
C ILE A 173 -16.91 -14.89 7.18
N ASP A 174 -16.12 -14.88 8.25
CA ASP A 174 -16.35 -14.02 9.42
C ASP A 174 -15.79 -12.60 9.23
N ILE A 175 -14.67 -12.46 8.51
CA ILE A 175 -14.00 -11.18 8.27
C ILE A 175 -13.62 -11.07 6.80
N TYR A 176 -13.98 -9.94 6.19
CA TYR A 176 -13.48 -9.56 4.88
C TYR A 176 -12.66 -8.27 4.97
N PHE A 177 -11.38 -8.35 4.61
CA PHE A 177 -10.56 -7.17 4.40
C PHE A 177 -10.58 -6.79 2.91
N GLU A 178 -11.37 -5.76 2.59
CA GLU A 178 -11.74 -5.36 1.24
C GLU A 178 -10.79 -4.29 0.68
N ASN A 179 -10.01 -4.65 -0.34
CA ASN A 179 -9.06 -3.78 -1.04
C ASN A 179 -9.41 -3.46 -2.51
N VAL A 180 -10.42 -4.11 -3.10
CA VAL A 180 -10.68 -4.10 -4.56
C VAL A 180 -12.11 -3.70 -4.95
N GLY A 181 -13.15 -4.18 -4.26
CA GLY A 181 -14.56 -3.96 -4.61
C GLY A 181 -15.08 -4.82 -5.78
N GLY A 182 -16.19 -4.39 -6.38
CA GLY A 182 -16.78 -5.00 -7.59
C GLY A 182 -17.37 -6.40 -7.39
N LYS A 183 -17.32 -7.25 -8.41
CA LYS A 183 -17.93 -8.60 -8.39
C LYS A 183 -17.41 -9.50 -7.27
N MET A 184 -16.17 -9.31 -6.84
CA MET A 184 -15.61 -10.04 -5.70
C MET A 184 -16.29 -9.62 -4.39
N PHE A 185 -16.53 -8.31 -4.19
CA PHE A 185 -17.24 -7.80 -3.02
C PHE A 185 -18.64 -8.43 -2.90
N GLU A 186 -19.41 -8.41 -3.99
CA GLU A 186 -20.74 -9.02 -4.04
C GLU A 186 -20.70 -10.52 -3.70
N ALA A 187 -19.76 -11.26 -4.29
CA ALA A 187 -19.59 -12.68 -3.99
C ALA A 187 -19.21 -12.94 -2.53
N VAL A 188 -18.37 -12.09 -1.93
CA VAL A 188 -18.03 -12.22 -0.51
C VAL A 188 -19.24 -11.98 0.37
N LEU A 189 -20.03 -10.93 0.12
CA LEU A 189 -21.23 -10.64 0.90
C LEU A 189 -22.20 -11.84 0.93
N ASN A 190 -22.35 -12.55 -0.19
CA ASN A 190 -23.19 -13.75 -0.28
C ASN A 190 -22.64 -14.96 0.52
N ASN A 191 -21.35 -14.95 0.85
CA ASN A 191 -20.67 -16.03 1.60
C ASN A 191 -20.29 -15.59 3.02
N MET A 192 -20.75 -14.42 3.48
CA MET A 192 -20.49 -13.95 4.85
C MET A 192 -21.29 -14.74 5.88
N ARG A 193 -20.67 -14.96 7.04
CA ARG A 193 -21.35 -15.50 8.23
C ARG A 193 -22.16 -14.40 8.92
N LEU A 194 -23.17 -14.83 9.69
CA LEU A 194 -23.91 -13.91 10.55
C LEU A 194 -22.93 -13.22 11.53
N HIS A 195 -23.09 -11.91 11.70
CA HIS A 195 -22.16 -11.04 12.46
C HIS A 195 -20.76 -10.90 11.84
N GLY A 196 -20.59 -11.30 10.59
CA GLY A 196 -19.34 -11.06 9.89
C GLY A 196 -19.08 -9.56 9.68
N ARG A 197 -17.80 -9.19 9.60
CA ARG A 197 -17.36 -7.77 9.49
C ARG A 197 -16.59 -7.54 8.20
N VAL A 198 -16.72 -6.34 7.66
CA VAL A 198 -15.98 -5.93 6.46
C VAL A 198 -15.20 -4.66 6.76
N ALA A 199 -13.87 -4.73 6.65
CA ALA A 199 -13.01 -3.54 6.64
C ALA A 199 -12.85 -3.04 5.21
N LEU A 200 -13.50 -1.93 4.89
CA LEU A 200 -13.42 -1.27 3.59
C LEU A 200 -12.13 -0.44 3.50
N CYS A 201 -11.06 -1.07 3.03
CA CYS A 201 -9.73 -0.45 2.91
C CYS A 201 -9.45 0.11 1.51
N GLY A 202 -10.04 -0.44 0.45
CA GLY A 202 -9.73 -0.05 -0.93
C GLY A 202 -10.93 0.18 -1.86
N MET A 203 -10.68 1.01 -2.88
CA MET A 203 -11.43 1.32 -4.12
C MET A 203 -12.94 1.60 -4.10
N MET A 204 -13.67 1.48 -2.99
CA MET A 204 -15.08 1.89 -2.92
C MET A 204 -15.27 3.40 -3.11
N VAL A 205 -14.26 4.21 -2.82
CA VAL A 205 -14.30 5.66 -3.02
C VAL A 205 -14.21 6.01 -4.52
N VAL A 206 -13.59 5.19 -5.37
CA VAL A 206 -13.40 5.54 -6.79
C VAL A 206 -14.73 5.60 -7.55
N PRO A 207 -15.64 4.61 -7.47
CA PRO A 207 -16.98 4.74 -8.03
C PRO A 207 -17.75 5.92 -7.42
N LEU A 208 -17.62 6.16 -6.11
CA LEU A 208 -18.31 7.27 -5.44
C LEU A 208 -17.78 8.65 -5.87
N ILE A 209 -16.48 8.78 -6.16
CA ILE A 209 -15.89 9.98 -6.77
C ILE A 209 -16.41 10.13 -8.21
N LYS A 210 -16.44 9.05 -8.99
CA LYS A 210 -16.93 9.06 -10.38
C LYS A 210 -18.43 9.38 -10.49
N GLU A 211 -19.21 8.94 -9.53
CA GLU A 211 -20.65 9.22 -9.40
C GLU A 211 -20.92 10.55 -8.67
N GLU A 212 -19.87 11.32 -8.36
CA GLU A 212 -19.93 12.62 -7.66
C GLU A 212 -20.64 12.56 -6.29
N LYS A 213 -20.76 11.36 -5.69
CA LYS A 213 -21.34 11.13 -4.36
C LYS A 213 -20.36 11.49 -3.24
N ILE A 214 -19.07 11.51 -3.53
CA ILE A 214 -18.01 11.93 -2.62
C ILE A 214 -17.07 12.88 -3.36
N THR A 215 -16.74 14.01 -2.75
CA THR A 215 -15.73 14.93 -3.24
C THR A 215 -14.38 14.63 -2.61
N TYR A 216 -13.31 14.85 -3.37
CA TYR A 216 -11.94 14.71 -2.90
C TYR A 216 -11.16 15.96 -3.29
N VAL A 217 -10.47 16.56 -2.32
CA VAL A 217 -9.75 17.83 -2.50
C VAL A 217 -8.25 17.54 -2.47
N GLU A 218 -7.58 17.94 -3.54
CA GLU A 218 -6.13 17.91 -3.66
C GLU A 218 -5.59 19.34 -3.68
N ASP A 219 -4.49 19.55 -2.96
CA ASP A 219 -3.66 20.73 -3.08
C ASP A 219 -2.53 20.39 -4.06
N ILE A 220 -2.57 20.99 -5.25
CA ILE A 220 -1.70 20.61 -6.37
C ILE A 220 -0.60 21.65 -6.55
N ALA A 221 0.64 21.22 -6.37
CA ALA A 221 1.82 21.99 -6.71
C ALA A 221 2.41 21.51 -8.05
N GLU A 222 2.62 22.43 -8.98
CA GLU A 222 3.12 22.12 -10.32
C GLU A 222 4.66 22.18 -10.38
N GLY A 223 5.27 21.17 -10.98
CA GLY A 223 6.70 21.05 -11.18
C GLY A 223 7.46 20.53 -9.96
N ILE A 224 8.49 19.72 -10.23
CA ILE A 224 9.35 19.15 -9.16
C ILE A 224 10.03 20.23 -8.31
N GLU A 225 10.27 21.40 -8.89
CA GLU A 225 10.80 22.60 -8.24
C GLU A 225 9.96 23.08 -7.06
N SER A 226 8.65 22.81 -7.08
CA SER A 226 7.70 23.21 -6.04
C SER A 226 7.71 22.26 -4.83
N THR A 227 8.41 21.12 -4.91
CA THR A 227 8.44 20.10 -3.84
C THR A 227 8.86 20.66 -2.48
N PRO A 228 9.94 21.47 -2.36
CA PRO A 228 10.33 22.05 -1.08
C PRO A 228 9.22 22.92 -0.48
N GLY A 229 8.64 23.82 -1.28
CA GLY A 229 7.57 24.71 -0.86
C GLY A 229 6.29 23.96 -0.47
N ALA A 230 5.91 22.92 -1.24
CA ALA A 230 4.77 22.05 -0.94
C ALA A 230 4.96 21.28 0.37
N LEU A 231 6.19 20.78 0.63
CA LEU A 231 6.52 20.10 1.87
C LEU A 231 6.44 21.05 3.07
N VAL A 232 7.02 22.25 2.98
CA VAL A 232 6.90 23.27 4.03
C VAL A 232 5.44 23.71 4.20
N GLY A 233 4.69 23.84 3.11
CA GLY A 233 3.26 24.16 3.09
C GLY A 233 2.45 23.16 3.92
N LEU A 234 2.72 21.87 3.78
CA LEU A 234 2.07 20.81 4.55
C LEU A 234 2.28 20.99 6.06
N TYR A 235 3.53 21.17 6.53
CA TYR A 235 3.81 21.28 7.97
C TYR A 235 3.46 22.63 8.59
N SER A 236 3.27 23.66 7.76
CA SER A 236 2.81 24.98 8.21
C SER A 236 1.28 25.13 8.14
N GLY A 237 0.56 24.09 7.73
CA GLY A 237 -0.89 24.11 7.62
C GLY A 237 -1.42 24.96 6.46
N ARG A 238 -0.57 25.26 5.46
CA ARG A 238 -0.99 25.99 4.25
C ARG A 238 -1.71 25.10 3.24
N SER A 239 -1.48 23.80 3.27
CA SER A 239 -2.09 22.85 2.33
C SER A 239 -3.59 22.67 2.59
N VAL A 240 -4.41 22.71 1.53
CA VAL A 240 -5.85 22.46 1.59
C VAL A 240 -6.19 21.14 0.91
N GLY A 241 -6.38 20.08 1.71
CA GLY A 241 -6.61 18.72 1.19
C GLY A 241 -5.31 17.94 1.03
N LYS A 242 -5.29 16.95 0.13
CA LYS A 242 -4.10 16.12 -0.08
C LYS A 242 -3.06 16.88 -0.89
N GLN A 243 -1.90 17.16 -0.31
CA GLN A 243 -0.79 17.77 -1.06
C GLN A 243 -0.14 16.77 -2.04
N VAL A 244 -0.16 17.15 -3.32
CA VAL A 244 0.43 16.43 -4.45
C VAL A 244 1.35 17.36 -5.23
N VAL A 245 2.49 16.85 -5.70
CA VAL A 245 3.35 17.54 -6.67
C VAL A 245 3.23 16.85 -8.02
N VAL A 246 2.84 17.58 -9.05
CA VAL A 246 2.85 17.11 -10.44
C VAL A 246 4.26 17.30 -11.00
N VAL A 247 4.98 16.21 -11.20
CA VAL A 247 6.31 16.24 -11.82
C VAL A 247 6.17 16.42 -13.32
N THR A 248 5.27 15.63 -13.92
CA THR A 248 4.87 15.71 -15.32
C THR A 248 3.56 14.96 -15.53
N ARG A 249 2.74 15.38 -16.51
CA ARG A 249 1.39 14.83 -16.71
C ARG A 249 1.35 13.63 -17.66
N GLU A 250 2.41 13.43 -18.43
CA GLU A 250 2.61 12.37 -19.43
C GLU A 250 4.10 12.07 -19.58
#